data_AF-A0A503ACS4-F1
#
_entry.id   AF-A0A503ACS4-F1
#
_cell.length_a   1.000
_cell.length_b   1.000
_cell.length_c   1.000
_cell.angle_alpha   90.00
_cell.angle_beta   90.00
_cell.angle_gamma   90.00
#
_symmetry.space_group_name_H-M   'P 1'
#
loop_
_entity.id
_entity.type
_entity.pdbx_description
1 polymer ?
#
loop_
_entity_poly.entity_id
_entity_poly.type
_entity_poly.pdbx_seq_one_letter_code
_entity_poly.pdbx_strand_id
1 'polypeptide(L)'
;MMAKVLKNPAASIRDRLLQHSRQQGDDYQRILTRYAIERLLFRLSMTEASERYVLKGAMLFVTWPEYVFRPTGDLDLLGQGDPDPGAIHDLFTRICQVEAPDEGIVFDAASLTVDPVREGKYQGVRLNLKGWPNSLQQRRQVDFRLDPAWWPACREGRLGLRHVCRILRERLQ
;
A
#
# COMPACT_ATOMS: atom_id res chain seq x y z
N MET A 1 -22.32 -15.16 -13.57
CA MET A 1 -21.11 -15.20 -14.41
C MET A 1 -19.99 -15.82 -13.58
N MET A 2 -19.45 -16.97 -13.99
CA MET A 2 -18.31 -17.56 -13.28
C MET A 2 -17.05 -16.76 -13.60
N ALA A 3 -16.32 -16.32 -12.56
CA ALA A 3 -15.02 -15.70 -12.72
C ALA A 3 -14.09 -16.69 -13.44
N LYS A 4 -13.57 -16.28 -14.60
CA LYS A 4 -12.65 -17.10 -15.39
C LYS A 4 -11.38 -17.30 -14.56
N VAL A 5 -11.15 -18.52 -14.08
CA VAL A 5 -9.94 -18.87 -13.33
C VAL A 5 -8.72 -18.56 -14.20
N LEU A 6 -7.97 -17.52 -13.83
CA LEU A 6 -6.77 -17.13 -14.53
C LEU A 6 -5.72 -18.22 -14.34
N LYS A 7 -5.29 -18.87 -15.44
CA LYS A 7 -4.25 -19.91 -15.42
C LYS A 7 -2.91 -19.42 -14.85
N ASN A 8 -2.69 -18.10 -14.81
CA ASN A 8 -1.60 -17.44 -14.09
C ASN A 8 -1.99 -15.99 -13.78
N PRO A 9 -2.61 -15.69 -12.61
CA PRO A 9 -3.12 -14.35 -12.31
C PRO A 9 -2.00 -13.30 -12.28
N ALA A 10 -0.81 -13.66 -11.80
CA ALA A 10 0.33 -12.75 -11.72
C ALA A 10 0.83 -12.29 -13.11
N ALA A 11 0.99 -13.22 -14.06
CA ALA A 11 1.38 -12.88 -15.42
C ALA A 11 0.32 -11.98 -16.09
N SER A 12 -0.95 -12.30 -15.91
CA SER A 12 -2.05 -11.49 -16.43
C SER A 12 -2.11 -10.08 -15.84
N ILE A 13 -1.87 -9.93 -14.53
CA ILE A 13 -1.78 -8.63 -13.87
C ILE A 13 -0.60 -7.83 -14.42
N ARG A 14 0.58 -8.46 -14.52
CA ARG A 14 1.79 -7.82 -15.00
C ARG A 14 1.60 -7.28 -16.43
N ASP A 15 1.01 -8.08 -17.31
CA ASP A 15 0.77 -7.69 -18.70
C ASP A 15 -0.26 -6.56 -18.80
N ARG A 16 -1.32 -6.59 -17.97
CA ARG A 16 -2.29 -5.48 -17.85
C ARG A 16 -1.62 -4.19 -17.36
N LEU A 17 -0.78 -4.26 -16.34
CA LEU A 17 -0.04 -3.10 -15.81
C LEU A 17 0.93 -2.53 -16.85
N LEU A 18 1.59 -3.39 -17.63
CA LEU A 18 2.49 -2.98 -18.71
C LEU A 18 1.73 -2.33 -19.87
N GLN A 19 0.58 -2.87 -20.23
CA GLN A 19 -0.28 -2.27 -21.23
C GLN A 19 -0.79 -0.89 -20.78
N HIS A 20 -1.19 -0.77 -19.51
CA HIS A 20 -1.61 0.49 -18.91
C HIS A 20 -0.50 1.54 -18.96
N SER A 21 0.74 1.16 -18.61
CA SER A 21 1.90 2.08 -18.66
C SER A 21 2.13 2.62 -20.07
N ARG A 22 2.04 1.74 -21.08
CA ARG A 22 2.21 2.13 -22.49
C ARG A 22 1.10 3.05 -22.99
N GLN A 23 -0.14 2.81 -22.58
CA GLN A 23 -1.29 3.61 -23.01
C GLN A 23 -1.27 5.02 -22.41
N GLN A 24 -0.81 5.17 -21.17
CA GLN A 24 -0.78 6.45 -20.46
C GLN A 24 0.56 7.18 -20.60
N GLY A 25 1.57 6.57 -21.23
CA GLY A 25 2.93 7.12 -21.28
C GLY A 25 3.63 7.16 -19.91
N ASP A 26 3.16 6.33 -18.97
CA ASP A 26 3.63 6.30 -17.60
C ASP A 26 4.81 5.35 -17.40
N ASP A 27 5.68 5.69 -16.45
CA ASP A 27 6.78 4.83 -16.02
C ASP A 27 6.23 3.50 -15.43
N TYR A 28 6.63 2.38 -16.04
CA TYR A 28 6.16 1.05 -15.64
C TYR A 28 6.56 0.67 -14.20
N GLN A 29 7.75 1.08 -13.75
CA GLN A 29 8.20 0.83 -12.38
C GLN A 29 7.32 1.55 -11.37
N ARG A 30 6.93 2.79 -11.68
CA ARG A 30 6.01 3.56 -10.84
C ARG A 30 4.63 2.89 -10.73
N ILE A 31 4.13 2.31 -11.82
CA ILE A 31 2.87 1.54 -11.80
C ILE A 31 3.00 0.29 -10.93
N LEU A 32 4.12 -0.43 -11.00
CA LEU A 32 4.37 -1.58 -10.14
C LEU A 32 4.43 -1.20 -8.65
N THR A 33 5.12 -0.11 -8.31
CA THR A 33 5.17 0.40 -6.93
C THR A 33 3.78 0.82 -6.44
N ARG A 34 3.03 1.57 -7.25
CA ARG A 34 1.64 1.96 -6.93
C ARG A 34 0.78 0.73 -6.68
N TYR A 35 0.86 -0.27 -7.57
CA TYR A 35 0.13 -1.52 -7.41
C TYR A 35 0.48 -2.20 -6.08
N ALA A 36 1.77 -2.33 -5.75
CA ALA A 36 2.21 -2.92 -4.49
C ALA A 36 1.65 -2.17 -3.27
N ILE A 37 1.66 -0.83 -3.27
CA ILE A 37 1.07 -0.03 -2.20
C ILE A 37 -0.44 -0.31 -2.08
N GLU A 38 -1.17 -0.32 -3.20
CA GLU A 38 -2.62 -0.59 -3.20
C GLU A 38 -2.96 -1.98 -2.66
N ARG A 39 -2.13 -3.00 -2.97
CA ARG A 39 -2.29 -4.36 -2.44
C ARG A 39 -1.97 -4.45 -0.94
N LEU A 40 -0.96 -3.71 -0.46
CA LEU A 40 -0.70 -3.68 0.98
C LEU A 40 -1.81 -2.95 1.75
N LEU A 41 -2.29 -1.82 1.23
CA LEU A 41 -3.43 -1.09 1.80
C LEU A 41 -4.68 -1.97 1.86
N PHE A 42 -4.92 -2.77 0.82
CA PHE A 42 -6.00 -3.74 0.80
C PHE A 42 -5.86 -4.76 1.94
N ARG A 43 -4.69 -5.36 2.13
CA ARG A 43 -4.43 -6.29 3.25
C ARG A 43 -4.61 -5.62 4.61
N LEU A 44 -4.09 -4.40 4.80
CA LEU A 44 -4.30 -3.62 6.02
C LEU A 44 -5.80 -3.41 6.29
N SER A 45 -6.60 -3.12 5.25
CA SER A 45 -8.06 -2.93 5.36
C SER A 45 -8.83 -4.18 5.78
N MET A 46 -8.26 -5.37 5.60
CA MET A 46 -8.82 -6.64 6.05
C MET A 46 -8.54 -6.92 7.53
N THR A 47 -7.75 -6.09 8.21
CA THR A 47 -7.44 -6.23 9.63
C THR A 47 -8.15 -5.18 10.48
N GLU A 48 -8.30 -5.45 11.77
CA GLU A 48 -8.81 -4.47 12.75
C GLU A 48 -7.90 -3.24 12.89
N ALA A 49 -6.62 -3.36 12.51
CA ALA A 49 -5.70 -2.23 12.53
C ALA A 49 -6.15 -1.11 11.59
N SER A 50 -6.93 -1.40 10.55
CA SER A 50 -7.43 -0.40 9.60
C SER A 50 -8.19 0.77 10.24
N GLU A 51 -8.75 0.59 11.44
CA GLU A 51 -9.46 1.63 12.19
C GLU A 51 -8.52 2.61 12.90
N ARG A 52 -7.25 2.23 13.05
CA ARG A 52 -6.20 3.01 13.72
C ARG A 52 -5.27 3.72 12.75
N TYR A 53 -5.37 3.46 11.44
CA TYR A 53 -4.52 4.08 10.43
C TYR A 53 -5.33 4.90 9.44
N VAL A 54 -4.76 6.02 9.00
CA VAL A 54 -5.34 6.88 7.97
C VAL A 54 -4.31 7.18 6.90
N LEU A 55 -4.70 7.04 5.64
CA LEU A 55 -3.87 7.44 4.50
C LEU A 55 -3.66 8.97 4.49
N LYS A 56 -2.43 9.40 4.22
CA LYS A 56 -2.10 10.80 3.97
C LYS A 56 -1.13 10.92 2.80
N GLY A 57 -0.69 12.15 2.53
CA GLY A 57 0.31 12.42 1.50
C GLY A 57 -0.22 12.22 0.08
N ALA A 58 0.71 12.05 -0.87
CA ALA A 58 0.38 12.07 -2.29
C ALA A 58 -0.48 10.88 -2.75
N MET A 59 -0.46 9.78 -1.99
CA MET A 59 -1.32 8.63 -2.25
C MET A 59 -2.81 8.92 -2.03
N LEU A 60 -3.20 10.03 -1.38
CA LEU A 60 -4.60 10.48 -1.39
C LEU A 60 -5.06 10.92 -2.79
N PHE A 61 -4.17 11.41 -3.65
CA PHE A 61 -4.56 11.87 -4.97
C PHE A 61 -4.87 10.73 -5.95
N VAL A 62 -4.46 9.50 -5.64
CA VAL A 62 -4.78 8.34 -6.49
C VAL A 62 -6.27 8.00 -6.48
N THR A 63 -7.05 8.53 -5.53
CA THR A 63 -8.51 8.35 -5.49
C THR A 63 -9.29 9.46 -6.22
N TRP A 64 -8.64 10.56 -6.66
CA TRP A 64 -9.35 11.62 -7.40
C TRP A 64 -9.61 11.22 -8.87
N PRO A 65 -10.74 11.63 -9.48
CA PRO A 65 -11.10 11.28 -10.87
C PRO A 65 -10.24 11.96 -11.92
N GLU A 66 -9.77 13.18 -11.65
CA GLU A 66 -8.99 13.99 -12.58
C GLU A 66 -7.52 13.95 -12.18
N TYR A 67 -6.69 13.36 -13.04
CA TYR A 67 -5.26 13.16 -12.85
C TYR A 67 -4.53 14.50 -12.78
N VAL A 68 -4.36 15.07 -11.58
CA VAL A 68 -3.58 16.32 -11.41
C VAL A 68 -2.24 16.06 -10.72
N PHE A 69 -2.05 14.91 -10.07
CA PHE A 69 -0.88 14.67 -9.24
C PHE A 69 -0.10 13.43 -9.63
N ARG A 70 1.22 13.57 -9.74
CA ARG A 70 2.17 12.45 -9.86
C ARG A 70 2.19 11.72 -8.50
N PRO A 71 1.59 10.51 -8.36
CA PRO A 71 1.73 9.77 -7.12
C PRO A 71 3.20 9.49 -6.83
N THR A 72 3.62 9.78 -5.61
CA THR A 72 4.95 9.45 -5.09
C THR A 72 5.07 7.93 -4.94
N GLY A 73 6.30 7.42 -4.94
CA GLY A 73 6.57 5.98 -4.71
C GLY A 73 6.42 5.54 -3.25
N ASP A 74 5.91 6.43 -2.39
CA ASP A 74 5.93 6.28 -0.94
C ASP A 74 4.49 6.13 -0.41
N LEU A 75 4.33 5.34 0.64
CA LEU A 75 3.08 5.24 1.39
C LEU A 75 3.19 5.98 2.72
N ASP A 76 2.44 7.07 2.88
CA ASP A 76 2.36 7.82 4.13
C ASP A 76 1.08 7.48 4.89
N LEU A 77 1.19 7.01 6.13
CA LEU A 77 0.06 6.80 7.03
C LEU A 77 0.22 7.60 8.32
N LEU A 78 -0.92 8.01 8.88
CA LEU A 78 -1.03 8.42 10.27
C LEU A 78 -1.56 7.25 11.08
N GLY A 79 -0.82 6.84 12.10
CA GLY A 79 -1.16 5.69 12.95
C GLY A 79 -1.49 6.10 14.38
N GLN A 80 -2.48 5.44 14.95
CA GLN A 80 -2.77 5.46 16.38
C GLN A 80 -2.32 4.14 17.02
N GLY A 81 -1.64 4.22 18.16
CA GLY A 81 -1.19 3.06 18.92
C GLY A 81 0.24 3.22 19.41
N ASP A 82 0.87 2.09 19.71
CA ASP A 82 2.26 2.03 20.15
C ASP A 82 3.20 2.44 19.01
N PRO A 83 3.99 3.53 19.15
CA PRO A 83 4.96 3.95 18.15
C PRO A 83 6.25 3.10 18.19
N ASP A 84 6.34 2.10 19.07
CA ASP A 84 7.49 1.20 19.15
C ASP A 84 7.75 0.50 17.80
N PRO A 85 9.00 0.58 17.28
CA PRO A 85 9.36 -0.07 16.03
C PRO A 85 9.10 -1.58 16.00
N GLY A 86 9.24 -2.27 17.13
CA GLY A 86 8.95 -3.71 17.23
C GLY A 86 7.46 -4.02 17.11
N ALA A 87 6.61 -3.26 17.80
CA ALA A 87 5.16 -3.39 17.68
C ALA A 87 4.67 -3.14 16.24
N ILE A 88 5.27 -2.17 15.56
CA ILE A 88 4.99 -1.86 14.15
C ILE A 88 5.48 -2.98 13.23
N HIS A 89 6.69 -3.49 13.47
CA HIS A 89 7.25 -4.61 12.71
C HIS A 89 6.33 -5.85 12.77
N ASP A 90 5.86 -6.21 13.96
CA ASP A 90 4.96 -7.36 14.16
C ASP A 90 3.59 -7.15 13.49
N LEU A 91 3.07 -5.92 13.54
CA LEU A 91 1.84 -5.58 12.84
C LEU A 91 2.00 -5.75 11.33
N PHE A 92 3.02 -5.16 10.73
CA PHE A 92 3.22 -5.20 9.28
C PHE A 92 3.62 -6.59 8.78
N THR A 93 4.30 -7.39 9.60
CA THR A 93 4.54 -8.81 9.34
C THR A 93 3.21 -9.57 9.19
N ARG A 94 2.27 -9.38 10.13
CA ARG A 94 0.94 -9.99 10.05
C ARG A 94 0.15 -9.50 8.83
N ILE A 95 0.23 -8.21 8.51
CA ILE A 95 -0.43 -7.65 7.31
C ILE A 95 0.11 -8.28 6.03
N CYS A 96 1.43 -8.51 5.93
CA CYS A 96 2.04 -9.19 4.79
C CYS A 96 1.53 -10.63 4.63
N GLN A 97 1.12 -11.29 5.71
CA GLN A 97 0.64 -12.67 5.73
C GLN A 97 -0.87 -12.81 5.48
N VAL A 98 -1.62 -11.70 5.40
CA VAL A 98 -3.05 -11.76 5.07
C VAL A 98 -3.24 -12.38 3.69
N GLU A 99 -4.05 -13.45 3.64
CA GLU A 99 -4.41 -14.11 2.39
C GLU A 99 -5.30 -13.21 1.53
N ALA A 100 -4.83 -12.92 0.32
CA ALA A 100 -5.57 -12.14 -0.67
C ALA A 100 -5.40 -12.83 -2.03
N PRO A 101 -6.33 -13.73 -2.40
CA PRO A 101 -6.28 -14.48 -3.65
C PRO A 101 -6.26 -13.55 -4.88
N ASP A 102 -5.68 -14.04 -5.97
CA ASP A 102 -5.69 -13.39 -7.29
C ASP A 102 -5.00 -12.02 -7.40
N GLU A 103 -4.31 -11.54 -6.36
CA GLU A 103 -3.57 -10.26 -6.41
C GLU A 103 -2.21 -10.37 -7.12
N GLY A 104 -1.75 -11.58 -7.43
CA GLY A 104 -0.53 -11.79 -8.21
C GLY A 104 0.76 -11.21 -7.61
N ILE A 105 0.74 -10.73 -6.37
CA ILE A 105 1.87 -10.11 -5.65
C ILE A 105 2.23 -10.92 -4.40
N VAL A 106 3.52 -11.00 -4.11
CA VAL A 106 4.08 -11.57 -2.89
C VAL A 106 4.79 -10.46 -2.12
N PHE A 107 4.53 -10.35 -0.82
CA PHE A 107 5.29 -9.50 0.10
C PHE A 107 6.22 -10.37 0.93
N ASP A 108 7.50 -10.00 0.96
CA ASP A 108 8.52 -10.69 1.75
C ASP A 108 8.59 -10.11 3.14
N ALA A 109 7.83 -10.69 4.07
CA ALA A 109 7.82 -10.25 5.46
C ALA A 109 9.21 -10.32 6.11
N ALA A 110 10.09 -11.24 5.68
CA ALA A 110 11.44 -11.34 6.21
C ALA A 110 12.36 -10.19 5.74
N SER A 111 11.94 -9.44 4.72
CA SER A 111 12.64 -8.25 4.24
C SER A 111 12.21 -6.96 4.94
N LEU A 112 11.19 -7.01 5.80
CA LEU A 112 10.64 -5.85 6.49
C LEU A 112 11.69 -5.25 7.44
N THR A 113 12.03 -3.98 7.23
CA THR A 113 12.75 -3.18 8.23
C THR A 113 11.86 -2.08 8.76
N VAL A 114 12.05 -1.70 10.02
CA VAL A 114 11.36 -0.59 10.67
C VAL A 114 12.40 0.26 11.38
N ASP A 115 12.65 1.43 10.82
CA ASP A 115 13.69 2.35 11.27
C ASP A 115 13.02 3.58 11.91
N PRO A 116 13.36 3.95 13.15
CA PRO A 116 12.82 5.16 13.76
C PRO A 116 13.29 6.39 13.00
N VAL A 117 12.37 7.31 12.74
CA VAL A 117 12.66 8.60 12.10
C VAL A 117 12.25 9.72 13.04
N ARG A 118 13.18 10.63 13.31
CA ARG A 118 12.90 11.87 14.06
C ARG A 118 12.86 13.05 13.11
N GLU A 119 11.70 13.70 13.03
CA GLU A 119 11.53 14.98 12.36
C GLU A 119 11.09 16.03 13.39
N GLY A 120 12.08 16.76 13.93
CA GLY A 120 11.84 17.75 14.98
C GLY A 120 11.26 17.13 16.25
N LYS A 121 10.01 17.47 16.56
CA LYS A 121 9.29 16.98 17.75
C LYS A 121 8.49 15.69 17.48
N TYR A 122 8.42 15.21 16.24
CA TYR A 122 7.64 14.04 15.86
C TYR A 122 8.50 12.78 15.78
N GLN A 123 7.99 11.70 16.37
CA GLN A 123 8.59 10.37 16.32
C GLN A 123 7.80 9.51 15.34
N GLY A 124 8.25 9.44 14.08
CA GLY A 124 7.70 8.53 13.09
C GLY A 124 8.56 7.28 12.94
N VAL A 125 8.15 6.37 12.08
CA VAL A 125 8.99 5.28 11.60
C VAL A 125 8.95 5.20 10.08
N ARG A 126 10.07 4.81 9.50
CA ARG A 126 10.16 4.40 8.10
C ARG A 126 10.16 2.89 8.05
N LEU A 127 9.32 2.32 7.19
CA LEU A 127 9.38 0.90 6.89
C LEU A 127 9.89 0.70 5.48
N ASN A 128 10.64 -0.37 5.28
CA ASN A 128 11.02 -0.83 3.94
C ASN A 128 10.55 -2.28 3.80
N LEU A 129 9.85 -2.59 2.71
CA LEU A 129 9.36 -3.94 2.44
C LEU A 129 9.60 -4.29 0.99
N LYS A 130 10.03 -5.53 0.71
CA LYS A 130 10.12 -6.02 -0.66
C LYS A 130 8.83 -6.70 -1.08
N GLY A 131 8.29 -6.31 -2.23
CA GLY A 131 7.17 -6.96 -2.90
C GLY A 131 7.49 -7.26 -4.37
N TRP A 132 6.87 -8.30 -4.93
CA TRP A 132 7.02 -8.62 -6.36
C TRP A 132 5.80 -9.35 -6.95
N PRO A 133 5.48 -9.13 -8.23
CA PRO A 133 4.46 -9.92 -8.91
C PRO A 133 4.97 -11.32 -9.25
N ASN A 134 4.81 -12.31 -8.36
CA ASN A 134 5.10 -13.77 -8.46
C ASN A 134 6.38 -14.23 -9.23
N SER A 135 7.31 -13.33 -9.52
CA SER A 135 8.60 -13.56 -10.17
C SER A 135 9.68 -12.89 -9.34
N LEU A 136 10.61 -13.70 -8.82
CA LEU A 136 11.71 -13.29 -7.94
C LEU A 136 12.66 -12.26 -8.58
N GLN A 137 12.63 -12.10 -9.91
CA GLN A 137 13.50 -11.18 -10.66
C GLN A 137 13.10 -9.70 -10.54
N GLN A 138 11.94 -9.39 -9.94
CA GLN A 138 11.43 -8.03 -9.82
C GLN A 138 11.13 -7.66 -8.36
N ARG A 139 12.05 -7.96 -7.44
CA ARG A 139 11.96 -7.44 -6.07
C ARG A 139 11.94 -5.92 -6.12
N ARG A 140 10.90 -5.33 -5.55
CA ARG A 140 10.75 -3.88 -5.42
C ARG A 140 10.62 -3.52 -3.96
N GLN A 141 11.43 -2.55 -3.55
CA GLN A 141 11.31 -1.93 -2.25
C GLN A 141 10.13 -0.97 -2.31
N VAL A 142 9.25 -1.08 -1.32
CA VAL A 142 8.21 -0.12 -1.04
C VAL A 142 8.59 0.55 0.26
N ASP A 143 8.62 1.87 0.23
CA ASP A 143 8.96 2.69 1.38
C ASP A 143 7.67 3.23 2.01
N PHE A 144 7.60 3.11 3.32
CA PHE A 144 6.46 3.53 4.12
C PHE A 144 6.92 4.55 5.13
N ARG A 145 6.07 5.52 5.43
CA ARG A 145 6.22 6.39 6.57
C ARG A 145 4.98 6.31 7.43
N LEU A 146 5.19 6.00 8.70
CA LEU A 146 4.15 6.07 9.73
C LEU A 146 4.48 7.23 10.65
N ASP A 147 3.56 8.19 10.75
CA ASP A 147 3.66 9.25 11.73
C ASP A 147 2.59 9.08 12.81
N PRO A 148 2.90 9.42 14.07
CA PRO A 148 1.97 9.27 15.18
C PRO A 148 0.83 10.28 15.02
N ALA A 149 -0.40 9.80 15.17
CA ALA A 149 -1.58 10.65 15.19
C ALA A 149 -1.83 11.20 16.61
N TRP A 150 -2.04 12.50 16.74
CA TRP A 150 -2.59 13.11 17.95
C TRP A 150 -4.12 13.28 17.78
N TRP A 151 -4.89 12.82 18.77
CA TRP A 151 -6.36 12.94 18.79
C TRP A 151 -6.76 14.26 19.47
N PRO A 152 -7.62 15.14 18.88
CA PRO A 152 -8.88 14.83 18.17
C PRO A 152 -8.93 15.18 16.67
N ALA A 153 -7.82 15.55 16.02
CA ALA A 153 -7.79 16.03 14.62
C ALA A 153 -8.12 14.97 13.54
N CYS A 154 -8.43 13.73 13.92
CA CYS A 154 -8.73 12.62 13.01
C CYS A 154 -10.22 12.49 12.62
N ARG A 155 -11.15 13.28 13.18
CA ARG A 155 -12.60 13.09 12.96
C ARG A 155 -13.21 13.80 11.73
N GLU A 156 -12.63 14.89 11.23
CA GLU A 156 -13.27 15.68 10.16
C GLU A 156 -12.53 15.54 8.81
N GLY A 157 -13.27 15.10 7.78
CA GLY A 157 -12.85 15.19 6.37
C GLY A 157 -11.98 14.07 5.80
N ARG A 158 -11.88 12.87 6.40
CA ARG A 158 -10.96 11.82 5.92
C ARG A 158 -11.64 10.65 5.20
N LEU A 159 -11.04 10.20 4.10
CA LEU A 159 -11.27 8.86 3.57
C LEU A 159 -10.60 7.84 4.50
N GLY A 160 -11.38 7.20 5.37
CA GLY A 160 -10.88 6.06 6.15
C GLY A 160 -10.33 4.97 5.21
N LEU A 161 -9.37 4.16 5.68
CA LEU A 161 -8.74 3.12 4.85
C LEU A 161 -9.76 2.16 4.22
N ARG A 162 -10.86 1.87 4.92
CA ARG A 162 -11.99 1.10 4.36
C ARG A 162 -12.63 1.78 3.15
N HIS A 163 -12.74 3.11 3.15
CA HIS A 163 -13.29 3.88 2.02
C HIS A 163 -12.31 3.96 0.84
N VAL A 164 -11.03 4.22 1.12
CA VAL A 164 -9.96 4.18 0.10
C VAL A 164 -9.91 2.81 -0.56
N CYS A 165 -9.92 1.73 0.22
CA CYS A 165 -9.84 0.36 -0.31
C CYS A 165 -11.06 -0.03 -1.13
N ARG A 166 -12.24 0.55 -0.86
CA ARG A 166 -13.42 0.39 -1.71
C ARG A 166 -13.19 1.01 -3.09
N ILE A 167 -12.71 2.26 -3.14
CA ILE A 167 -12.39 2.97 -4.39
C ILE A 167 -11.30 2.24 -5.18
N LEU A 168 -10.26 1.76 -4.48
CA LEU A 168 -9.18 0.99 -5.11
C LEU A 168 -9.67 -0.36 -5.67
N ARG A 169 -10.62 -1.01 -5.00
CA ARG A 169 -11.19 -2.29 -5.46
C ARG A 169 -12.00 -2.12 -6.74
N GLU A 170 -12.75 -1.02 -6.86
CA GLU A 170 -13.55 -0.70 -8.06
C GLU A 170 -12.68 -0.33 -9.27
N ARG A 171 -11.50 0.26 -9.06
CA ARG A 171 -10.58 0.65 -10.15
C ARG A 171 -9.67 -0.46 -10.68
N LEU A 172 -9.53 -1.57 -9.96
CA LEU A 172 -8.61 -2.67 -10.31
C LEU A 172 -9.30 -3.88 -10.96
N GLN A 173 -10.62 -3.82 -11.16
CA GLN A 173 -11.41 -4.74 -11.99
C GLN A 173 -11.41 -4.27 -13.45
#